data_AF-R6SND8-F1
#
_entry.id   AF-R6SND8-F1
#
_cell.length_a   1.000
_cell.length_b   1.000
_cell.length_c   1.000
_cell.angle_alpha   90.00
_cell.angle_beta   90.00
_cell.angle_gamma   90.00
#
_symmetry.space_group_name_H-M   'P 1'
#
loop_
_entity.id
_entity.type
_entity.pdbx_description
1 polymer ?
#
loop_
_entity_poly.entity_id
_entity_poly.type
_entity_poly.pdbx_seq_one_letter_code
_entity_poly.pdbx_strand_id
1 'polypeptide(L)'
;MVVVIGYCLWEVIIMSDKEKDTKEKENEITKTPAPEPADRHELPSPARPYAEEKQADIPDPVENDEENDMPENEHERLMESKFNHLIALLDDKHYTDFVHELEDMNPVDAADFFNELPEKRIPAVFRMLKKDIAADVFAELDTDVQERIISAMTDREISVMVEDLFLDDAVDMLEEMPANIVHRIMRNVTPDTRAEINRFLAYPEDSAGSVMTAEFIDLRKNMTVQDAIAHIRKTGLDKETVYTAYVTDDARVLEGIVSFKDLLFAKPDEKIADIMTSDIISARTLDDQETVASIISKYDILALPIVDKENRLVGIVTVDDALDVIEDEATEDIEKMAAILPGDKPYMKTGIFETWKKRIPWLLLLMVSATFTSTIISHYEGALSHVSLALSLSAFVPMLMDTGGNAGGQSSVTIIRALSLGEFTQRDIFRIIWKEFRVSVFTGIAVAIACFLKTWVVDCRFSVDPQKLTIAAVVSLTIFFAIVIASIVGACLPMLAKAVKLDPAVMASPFVTTIVDTLTLLVYFAIASRVLNF
;
A
#
# COMPACT_ATOMS: atom_id res chain seq x y z
N MET A 1 30.57 -1.52 13.22
CA MET A 1 30.24 -1.20 11.81
C MET A 1 28.86 -1.74 11.45
N VAL A 2 28.65 -3.05 11.31
CA VAL A 2 27.29 -3.66 11.21
C VAL A 2 26.45 -3.39 12.47
N VAL A 3 27.09 -3.35 13.64
CA VAL A 3 26.41 -3.07 14.92
C VAL A 3 25.89 -1.64 15.04
N VAL A 4 26.54 -0.64 14.41
CA VAL A 4 26.11 0.78 14.53
C VAL A 4 25.01 1.08 13.53
N ILE A 5 25.13 0.56 12.30
CA ILE A 5 24.04 0.58 11.32
C ILE A 5 22.85 -0.23 11.83
N GLY A 6 23.09 -1.40 12.43
CA GLY A 6 22.07 -2.20 13.09
C GLY A 6 21.43 -1.49 14.28
N TYR A 7 22.18 -0.72 15.08
CA TYR A 7 21.63 0.05 16.20
C TYR A 7 20.84 1.29 15.73
N CYS A 8 21.27 1.96 14.66
CA CYS A 8 20.52 3.06 14.05
C CYS A 8 19.29 2.57 13.29
N LEU A 9 19.35 1.43 12.57
CA LEU A 9 18.17 0.77 12.00
C LEU A 9 17.22 0.31 13.10
N TRP A 10 17.75 -0.30 14.17
CA TRP A 10 16.96 -0.73 15.32
C TRP A 10 16.26 0.46 15.97
N GLU A 11 16.93 1.58 16.21
CA GLU A 11 16.27 2.76 16.78
C GLU A 11 15.28 3.42 15.83
N VAL A 12 15.52 3.44 14.51
CA VAL A 12 14.56 4.00 13.54
C VAL A 12 13.33 3.11 13.37
N ILE A 13 13.52 1.78 13.31
CA ILE A 13 12.41 0.80 13.23
C ILE A 13 11.62 0.80 14.54
N ILE A 14 12.28 0.81 15.71
CA ILE A 14 11.59 0.95 17.01
C ILE A 14 10.97 2.33 17.17
N MET A 15 11.50 3.41 16.60
CA MET A 15 10.85 4.71 16.64
C MET A 15 9.60 4.74 15.77
N SER A 16 9.58 4.03 14.62
CA SER A 16 8.37 3.83 13.82
C SER A 16 7.29 3.06 14.59
N ASP A 17 7.68 1.97 15.27
CA ASP A 17 6.79 1.18 16.13
C ASP A 17 6.34 1.95 17.38
N LYS A 18 7.23 2.74 17.99
CA LYS A 18 6.91 3.57 19.16
C LYS A 18 6.12 4.81 18.83
N GLU A 19 6.16 5.34 17.61
CA GLU A 19 5.29 6.47 17.21
C GLU A 19 3.82 5.99 17.15
N LYS A 20 3.55 4.70 16.84
CA LYS A 20 2.22 4.06 17.02
C LYS A 20 1.84 3.99 18.52
N ASP A 21 2.72 3.45 19.37
CA ASP A 21 2.52 3.31 20.83
C ASP A 21 2.43 4.66 21.61
N THR A 22 3.00 5.74 21.07
CA THR A 22 3.02 7.07 21.72
C THR A 22 1.78 7.90 21.36
N LYS A 23 1.20 7.69 20.16
CA LYS A 23 -0.11 8.24 19.80
C LYS A 23 -1.24 7.66 20.68
N GLU A 24 -1.13 6.40 21.10
CA GLU A 24 -2.05 5.81 22.08
C GLU A 24 -1.99 6.49 23.46
N LYS A 25 -0.82 7.01 23.87
CA LYS A 25 -0.63 7.64 25.19
C LYS A 25 -0.84 9.15 25.21
N GLU A 26 -0.60 9.86 24.10
CA GLU A 26 -0.85 11.32 24.04
C GLU A 26 -2.35 11.67 23.98
N ASN A 27 -3.20 10.77 23.48
CA ASN A 27 -4.66 10.95 23.55
C ASN A 27 -5.24 10.86 24.97
N GLU A 28 -4.48 10.39 25.96
CA GLU A 28 -4.95 10.27 27.35
C GLU A 28 -4.58 11.46 28.24
N ILE A 29 -3.64 12.34 27.85
CA ILE A 29 -3.15 13.41 28.73
C ILE A 29 -2.80 14.69 27.95
N THR A 30 -3.80 15.53 27.61
CA THR A 30 -3.76 17.00 27.80
C THR A 30 -5.06 17.66 27.34
N LYS A 31 -5.90 18.05 28.31
CA LYS A 31 -7.04 18.97 28.14
C LYS A 31 -6.75 20.28 28.85
N THR A 32 -6.45 21.35 28.10
CA THR A 32 -6.83 22.72 28.48
C THR A 32 -6.86 23.64 27.25
N PRO A 33 -7.91 24.45 27.04
CA PRO A 33 -8.02 25.30 25.85
C PRO A 33 -7.22 26.60 26.02
N ALA A 34 -6.59 27.07 24.92
CA ALA A 34 -6.01 28.40 24.81
C ALA A 34 -7.09 29.45 24.43
N PRO A 35 -6.98 30.72 24.85
CA PRO A 35 -8.01 31.73 24.61
C PRO A 35 -7.89 32.41 23.23
N GLU A 36 -9.04 32.83 22.69
CA GLU A 36 -9.19 33.59 21.43
C GLU A 36 -8.35 34.87 21.37
N PRO A 37 -7.79 35.25 20.19
CA PRO A 37 -7.15 36.53 20.03
C PRO A 37 -8.14 37.64 19.65
N ALA A 38 -8.07 38.73 20.41
CA ALA A 38 -8.76 39.98 20.18
C ALA A 38 -8.12 40.86 19.09
N ASP A 39 -9.00 41.60 18.41
CA ASP A 39 -8.82 42.79 17.56
C ASP A 39 -7.45 43.49 17.60
N ARG A 40 -6.84 43.70 16.42
CA ARG A 40 -5.84 44.77 16.19
C ARG A 40 -5.92 45.40 14.80
N HIS A 41 -6.48 46.61 14.81
CA HIS A 41 -6.10 47.84 14.10
C HIS A 41 -5.16 47.79 12.88
N GLU A 42 -5.69 48.37 11.80
CA GLU A 42 -5.03 48.82 10.57
C GLU A 42 -3.87 49.80 10.81
N LEU A 43 -2.82 49.68 9.98
CA LEU A 43 -1.88 50.76 9.65
C LEU A 43 -1.57 50.78 8.14
N PRO A 44 -1.35 51.96 7.52
CA PRO A 44 -1.43 52.13 6.07
C PRO A 44 -0.11 51.90 5.33
N SER A 45 -0.22 51.46 4.07
CA SER A 45 0.88 51.29 3.11
C SER A 45 1.27 52.61 2.42
N PRO A 46 2.57 52.90 2.16
CA PRO A 46 2.98 54.06 1.38
C PRO A 46 3.12 53.75 -0.12
N ALA A 47 2.87 54.80 -0.90
CA ALA A 47 2.71 54.88 -2.35
C ALA A 47 3.88 54.40 -3.23
N ARG A 48 3.55 53.95 -4.46
CA ARG A 48 4.44 53.92 -5.63
C ARG A 48 4.03 55.01 -6.64
N PRO A 49 4.98 55.67 -7.33
CA PRO A 49 4.64 56.68 -8.30
C PRO A 49 4.87 56.26 -9.77
N TYR A 50 4.00 56.83 -10.62
CA TYR A 50 4.03 57.10 -12.07
C TYR A 50 3.80 55.98 -13.10
N ALA A 51 2.99 56.39 -14.08
CA ALA A 51 2.39 55.69 -15.19
C ALA A 51 3.15 55.97 -16.50
N GLU A 52 3.00 55.08 -17.48
CA GLU A 52 3.16 55.39 -18.92
C GLU A 52 2.15 54.58 -19.75
N GLU A 53 1.86 55.09 -20.94
CA GLU A 53 0.56 55.10 -21.63
C GLU A 53 0.20 53.88 -22.52
N LYS A 54 -1.12 53.75 -22.70
CA LYS A 54 -1.95 53.07 -23.73
C LYS A 54 -1.28 52.49 -24.99
N GLN A 55 -1.66 51.25 -25.31
CA GLN A 55 -1.97 50.80 -26.66
C GLN A 55 -3.24 49.93 -26.60
N ALA A 56 -4.22 50.21 -27.46
CA ALA A 56 -5.46 49.44 -27.56
C ALA A 56 -5.20 48.14 -28.32
N ASP A 57 -5.59 47.00 -27.73
CA ASP A 57 -5.65 45.73 -28.43
C ASP A 57 -7.02 45.07 -28.25
N ILE A 58 -7.47 44.49 -29.35
CA ILE A 58 -8.75 43.84 -29.57
C ILE A 58 -8.82 42.62 -28.63
N PRO A 59 -9.94 42.32 -27.95
CA PRO A 59 -10.01 41.08 -27.19
C PRO A 59 -9.97 39.91 -28.17
N ASP A 60 -8.93 39.09 -28.05
CA ASP A 60 -8.87 37.76 -28.63
C ASP A 60 -10.14 36.98 -28.23
N PRO A 61 -10.64 36.08 -29.09
CA PRO A 61 -11.78 35.26 -28.72
C PRO A 61 -11.38 34.41 -27.51
N VAL A 62 -12.23 34.42 -26.49
CA VAL A 62 -12.15 33.46 -25.39
C VAL A 62 -12.28 32.07 -26.03
N GLU A 63 -11.15 31.37 -26.15
CA GLU A 63 -11.15 29.92 -26.31
C GLU A 63 -11.82 29.37 -25.05
N ASN A 64 -13.03 28.84 -25.22
CA ASN A 64 -13.60 27.96 -24.24
C ASN A 64 -12.73 26.70 -24.24
N ASP A 65 -11.85 26.58 -23.25
CA ASP A 65 -11.19 25.33 -22.90
C ASP A 65 -12.20 24.37 -22.22
N GLU A 66 -13.29 24.06 -22.93
CA GLU A 66 -14.02 22.82 -22.74
C GLU A 66 -13.42 21.81 -23.73
N GLU A 67 -12.19 21.37 -23.45
CA GLU A 67 -11.72 20.08 -23.95
C GLU A 67 -12.62 19.02 -23.28
N ASN A 68 -13.70 18.64 -23.96
CA ASN A 68 -14.43 17.42 -23.66
C ASN A 68 -13.44 16.26 -23.79
N ASP A 69 -12.94 15.75 -22.66
CA ASP A 69 -12.29 14.45 -22.55
C ASP A 69 -13.30 13.41 -23.04
N MET A 70 -13.21 13.06 -24.33
CA MET A 70 -14.03 12.00 -24.91
C MET A 70 -13.61 10.68 -24.25
N PRO A 71 -14.53 9.92 -23.62
CA PRO A 71 -14.13 8.73 -22.88
C PRO A 71 -13.46 7.69 -23.78
N GLU A 72 -12.38 7.10 -23.28
CA GLU A 72 -11.42 6.28 -24.03
C GLU A 72 -12.01 4.91 -24.38
N ASN A 73 -12.99 4.42 -23.61
CA ASN A 73 -13.66 3.13 -23.86
C ASN A 73 -15.21 3.21 -23.86
N GLU A 74 -15.87 2.20 -24.43
CA GLU A 74 -17.34 2.15 -24.57
C GLU A 74 -18.07 2.11 -23.22
N HIS A 75 -17.41 1.56 -22.19
CA HIS A 75 -17.96 1.47 -20.84
C HIS A 75 -18.00 2.82 -20.13
N GLU A 76 -16.92 3.62 -20.20
CA GLU A 76 -16.90 4.98 -19.66
C GLU A 76 -17.93 5.87 -20.35
N ARG A 77 -18.14 5.73 -21.66
CA ARG A 77 -19.22 6.47 -22.36
C ARG A 77 -20.60 6.10 -21.87
N LEU A 78 -20.82 4.81 -21.56
CA LEU A 78 -22.07 4.34 -20.99
C LEU A 78 -22.26 4.90 -19.57
N MET A 79 -21.20 4.93 -18.76
CA MET A 79 -21.24 5.48 -17.41
C MET A 79 -21.47 6.99 -17.40
N GLU A 80 -20.75 7.75 -18.22
CA GLU A 80 -20.96 9.19 -18.35
C GLU A 80 -22.36 9.52 -18.90
N SER A 81 -22.87 8.72 -19.86
CA SER A 81 -24.24 8.85 -20.35
C SER A 81 -25.26 8.55 -19.25
N LYS A 82 -25.03 7.55 -18.40
CA LYS A 82 -25.89 7.24 -17.26
C LYS A 82 -25.84 8.34 -16.20
N PHE A 83 -24.64 8.83 -15.88
CA PHE A 83 -24.44 9.94 -14.94
C PHE A 83 -25.24 11.18 -15.38
N ASN A 84 -25.07 11.58 -16.64
CA ASN A 84 -25.81 12.70 -17.21
C ASN A 84 -27.33 12.46 -17.22
N HIS A 85 -27.77 11.22 -17.44
CA HIS A 85 -29.18 10.85 -17.36
C HIS A 85 -29.75 11.03 -15.95
N LEU A 86 -29.05 10.51 -14.93
CA LEU A 86 -29.43 10.63 -13.52
C LEU A 86 -29.47 12.10 -13.07
N ILE A 87 -28.47 12.91 -13.47
CA ILE A 87 -28.47 14.35 -13.20
C ILE A 87 -29.67 15.04 -13.86
N ALA A 88 -29.99 14.69 -15.11
CA ALA A 88 -31.15 15.24 -15.79
C ALA A 88 -32.47 14.88 -15.06
N LEU A 89 -32.63 13.64 -14.61
CA LEU A 89 -33.80 13.23 -13.81
C LEU A 89 -33.89 14.01 -12.50
N LEU A 90 -32.75 14.24 -11.84
CA LEU A 90 -32.67 14.99 -10.59
C LEU A 90 -33.02 16.48 -10.79
N ASP A 91 -32.52 17.09 -11.87
CA ASP A 91 -32.77 18.50 -12.22
C ASP A 91 -34.21 18.74 -12.70
N ASP A 92 -34.76 17.81 -13.49
CA ASP A 92 -36.15 17.81 -13.96
C ASP A 92 -37.15 17.40 -12.86
N LYS A 93 -36.66 17.05 -11.66
CA LYS A 93 -37.43 16.66 -10.47
C LYS A 93 -38.25 15.38 -10.65
N HIS A 94 -37.80 14.49 -11.53
CA HIS A 94 -38.34 13.13 -11.66
C HIS A 94 -37.77 12.22 -10.56
N TYR A 95 -37.98 12.59 -9.30
CA TYR A 95 -37.36 11.94 -8.14
C TYR A 95 -37.69 10.44 -8.02
N THR A 96 -38.89 10.02 -8.44
CA THR A 96 -39.28 8.62 -8.36
C THR A 96 -38.49 7.75 -9.33
N ASP A 97 -38.33 8.22 -10.57
CA ASP A 97 -37.58 7.49 -11.59
C ASP A 97 -36.08 7.52 -11.26
N PHE A 98 -35.57 8.67 -10.80
CA PHE A 98 -34.20 8.82 -10.31
C PHE A 98 -33.86 7.83 -9.19
N VAL A 99 -34.68 7.75 -8.14
CA VAL A 99 -34.41 6.83 -7.02
C VAL A 99 -34.51 5.38 -7.47
N HIS A 100 -35.47 5.04 -8.32
CA HIS A 100 -35.59 3.67 -8.83
C HIS A 100 -34.36 3.26 -9.65
N GLU A 101 -33.85 4.15 -10.49
CA GLU A 101 -32.67 3.86 -11.30
C GLU A 101 -31.41 3.80 -10.46
N LEU A 102 -31.26 4.69 -9.47
CA LEU A 102 -30.14 4.68 -8.53
C LEU A 102 -30.15 3.44 -7.62
N GLU A 103 -31.33 2.98 -7.18
CA GLU A 103 -31.49 1.78 -6.36
C GLU A 103 -31.33 0.47 -7.15
N ASP A 104 -31.51 0.50 -8.47
CA ASP A 104 -31.28 -0.65 -9.35
C ASP A 104 -29.80 -0.78 -9.80
N MET A 105 -28.97 0.23 -9.50
CA MET A 105 -27.54 0.20 -9.80
C MET A 105 -26.78 -0.67 -8.81
N ASN A 106 -25.58 -1.11 -9.22
CA ASN A 106 -24.65 -1.70 -8.28
C ASN A 106 -24.21 -0.64 -7.25
N PRO A 107 -24.02 -0.99 -5.96
CA PRO A 107 -23.57 -0.04 -4.94
C PRO A 107 -22.32 0.75 -5.32
N VAL A 108 -21.34 0.11 -5.98
CA VAL A 108 -20.10 0.73 -6.48
C VAL A 108 -20.41 1.81 -7.52
N ASP A 109 -21.25 1.51 -8.51
CA ASP A 109 -21.66 2.48 -9.55
C ASP A 109 -22.41 3.68 -8.93
N ALA A 110 -23.21 3.42 -7.89
CA ALA A 110 -23.93 4.45 -7.17
C ALA A 110 -22.97 5.31 -6.33
N ALA A 111 -21.96 4.71 -5.70
CA ALA A 111 -20.92 5.42 -4.97
C ALA A 111 -20.11 6.34 -5.89
N ASP A 112 -19.72 5.88 -7.07
CA ASP A 112 -19.08 6.71 -8.11
C ASP A 112 -19.93 7.93 -8.48
N PHE A 113 -21.25 7.72 -8.65
CA PHE A 113 -22.18 8.83 -8.89
C PHE A 113 -22.18 9.84 -7.74
N PHE A 114 -22.11 9.39 -6.48
CA PHE A 114 -22.02 10.29 -5.32
C PHE A 114 -20.68 11.03 -5.23
N ASN A 115 -19.58 10.38 -5.61
CA ASN A 115 -18.24 10.96 -5.61
C ASN A 115 -18.13 12.13 -6.61
N GLU A 116 -18.81 12.03 -7.75
CA GLU A 116 -18.86 13.10 -8.76
C GLU A 116 -19.96 14.15 -8.50
N LEU A 117 -20.93 13.85 -7.64
CA LEU A 117 -22.06 14.74 -7.38
C LEU A 117 -21.61 16.03 -6.66
N PRO A 118 -22.15 17.21 -7.04
CA PRO A 118 -21.84 18.45 -6.32
C PRO A 118 -22.13 18.35 -4.82
N GLU A 119 -21.17 18.73 -3.99
CA GLU A 119 -21.15 18.50 -2.52
C GLU A 119 -22.46 18.87 -1.80
N LYS A 120 -23.12 19.93 -2.28
CA LYS A 120 -24.36 20.45 -1.69
C LYS A 120 -25.57 19.53 -1.90
N ARG A 121 -25.53 18.65 -2.91
CA ARG A 121 -26.62 17.74 -3.27
C ARG A 121 -26.50 16.39 -2.58
N ILE A 122 -25.28 15.95 -2.24
CA ILE A 122 -24.98 14.63 -1.66
C ILE A 122 -25.92 14.27 -0.50
N PRO A 123 -26.05 15.05 0.59
CA PRO A 123 -26.88 14.63 1.72
C PRO A 123 -28.39 14.61 1.41
N ALA A 124 -28.83 15.36 0.40
CA ALA A 124 -30.24 15.36 0.02
C ALA A 124 -30.58 14.13 -0.83
N VAL A 125 -29.69 13.76 -1.76
CA VAL A 125 -29.81 12.59 -2.62
C VAL A 125 -29.66 11.30 -1.81
N PHE A 126 -28.66 11.24 -0.93
CA PHE A 126 -28.42 10.04 -0.11
C PHE A 126 -29.62 9.69 0.77
N ARG A 127 -30.32 10.68 1.34
CA ARG A 127 -31.55 10.45 2.13
C ARG A 127 -32.75 9.91 1.32
N MET A 128 -32.67 9.90 -0.01
CA MET A 128 -33.74 9.36 -0.86
C MET A 128 -33.66 7.84 -1.00
N LEU A 129 -32.49 7.25 -0.77
CA LEU A 129 -32.27 5.80 -0.84
C LEU A 129 -33.02 5.08 0.28
N LYS A 130 -33.48 3.86 0.00
CA LYS A 130 -33.83 2.91 1.06
C LYS A 130 -32.60 2.60 1.92
N LYS A 131 -32.87 2.20 3.17
CA LYS A 131 -31.85 2.10 4.22
C LYS A 131 -30.84 0.99 3.99
N ASP A 132 -31.32 -0.16 3.53
CA ASP A 132 -30.52 -1.32 3.13
C ASP A 132 -29.54 -0.92 2.02
N ILE A 133 -30.06 -0.39 0.92
CA ILE A 133 -29.23 0.06 -0.21
C ILE A 133 -28.29 1.21 0.20
N ALA A 134 -28.74 2.09 1.10
CA ALA A 134 -27.92 3.20 1.57
C ALA A 134 -26.71 2.73 2.39
N ALA A 135 -26.82 1.62 3.15
CA ALA A 135 -25.68 1.05 3.87
C ALA A 135 -24.66 0.48 2.89
N ASP A 136 -25.11 -0.36 1.95
CA ASP A 136 -24.26 -0.94 0.90
C ASP A 136 -23.55 0.14 0.09
N VAL A 137 -24.28 1.17 -0.38
CA VAL A 137 -23.68 2.30 -1.12
C VAL A 137 -22.71 3.07 -0.24
N PHE A 138 -22.99 3.22 1.05
CA PHE A 138 -22.16 4.01 1.96
C PHE A 138 -20.80 3.36 2.21
N ALA A 139 -20.75 2.04 2.34
CA ALA A 139 -19.50 1.29 2.50
C ALA A 139 -18.52 1.59 1.34
N GLU A 140 -19.05 1.65 0.11
CA GLU A 140 -18.28 1.90 -1.12
C GLU A 140 -17.89 3.38 -1.35
N LEU A 141 -18.34 4.31 -0.50
CA LEU A 141 -18.04 5.73 -0.69
C LEU A 141 -16.64 6.09 -0.24
N ASP A 142 -16.05 7.05 -0.97
CA ASP A 142 -14.87 7.75 -0.54
C ASP A 142 -15.03 8.37 0.87
N THR A 143 -14.00 8.27 1.72
CA THR A 143 -14.00 8.73 3.12
C THR A 143 -14.50 10.19 3.29
N ASP A 144 -14.14 11.08 2.36
CA ASP A 144 -14.54 12.49 2.42
C ASP A 144 -16.03 12.70 2.10
N VAL A 145 -16.62 11.82 1.28
CA VAL A 145 -18.05 11.79 1.01
C VAL A 145 -18.81 11.19 2.18
N GLN A 146 -18.32 10.09 2.76
CA GLN A 146 -18.85 9.50 3.99
C GLN A 146 -18.90 10.53 5.14
N GLU A 147 -17.82 11.28 5.37
CA GLU A 147 -17.74 12.32 6.41
C GLU A 147 -18.83 13.38 6.21
N ARG A 148 -19.08 13.80 4.96
CA ARG A 148 -20.09 14.81 4.62
C ARG A 148 -21.51 14.31 4.87
N ILE A 149 -21.79 13.05 4.51
CA ILE A 149 -23.08 12.42 4.75
C ILE A 149 -23.34 12.35 6.25
N ILE A 150 -22.41 11.81 7.03
CA ILE A 150 -22.56 11.70 8.50
C ILE A 150 -22.71 13.07 9.16
N SER A 151 -21.93 14.06 8.71
CA SER A 151 -22.01 15.43 9.22
C SER A 151 -23.38 16.07 8.98
N ALA A 152 -24.05 15.73 7.89
CA ALA A 152 -25.38 16.22 7.56
C ALA A 152 -26.53 15.36 8.11
N MET A 153 -26.28 14.12 8.52
CA MET A 153 -27.27 13.23 9.12
C MET A 153 -27.61 13.61 10.56
N THR A 154 -28.82 13.25 10.98
CA THR A 154 -29.22 13.26 12.40
C THR A 154 -28.65 12.06 13.13
N ASP A 155 -28.53 12.17 14.46
CA ASP A 155 -28.01 11.07 15.31
C ASP A 155 -28.80 9.76 15.15
N ARG A 156 -30.11 9.86 14.87
CA ARG A 156 -30.96 8.70 14.62
C ARG A 156 -30.68 8.06 13.26
N GLU A 157 -30.43 8.85 12.23
CA GLU A 157 -30.09 8.34 10.90
C GLU A 157 -28.73 7.63 10.92
N ILE A 158 -27.76 8.18 11.64
CA ILE A 158 -26.43 7.55 11.83
C ILE A 158 -26.58 6.19 12.52
N SER A 159 -27.36 6.11 13.60
CA SER A 159 -27.59 4.84 14.31
C SER A 159 -28.16 3.78 13.38
N VAL A 160 -29.11 4.14 12.52
CA VAL A 160 -29.75 3.19 11.61
C VAL A 160 -28.77 2.74 10.53
N MET A 161 -28.03 3.67 9.91
CA MET A 161 -27.09 3.33 8.84
C MET A 161 -25.97 2.42 9.37
N VAL A 162 -25.38 2.75 10.52
CA VAL A 162 -24.29 1.95 11.10
C VAL A 162 -24.78 0.61 11.67
N GLU A 163 -26.07 0.47 11.97
CA GLU A 163 -26.67 -0.82 12.35
C GLU A 163 -26.92 -1.74 11.16
N ASP A 164 -27.00 -1.19 9.95
CA ASP A 164 -27.23 -1.92 8.71
C ASP A 164 -25.91 -2.21 7.94
N LEU A 165 -24.78 -1.63 8.36
CA LEU A 165 -23.44 -1.95 7.81
C LEU A 165 -22.93 -3.29 8.33
N PHE A 166 -22.11 -3.98 7.52
CA PHE A 166 -21.29 -5.08 7.99
C PHE A 166 -20.21 -4.58 8.97
N LEU A 167 -19.74 -5.49 9.81
CA LEU A 167 -18.94 -5.11 10.97
C LEU A 167 -17.54 -4.64 10.59
N ASP A 168 -16.92 -5.29 9.62
CA ASP A 168 -15.69 -4.92 8.92
C ASP A 168 -15.82 -3.52 8.30
N ASP A 169 -16.83 -3.28 7.44
CA ASP A 169 -17.07 -1.95 6.86
C ASP A 169 -17.19 -0.86 7.92
N ALA A 170 -17.91 -1.16 9.01
CA ALA A 170 -18.09 -0.23 10.11
C ALA A 170 -16.79 0.03 10.88
N VAL A 171 -15.89 -0.95 10.97
CA VAL A 171 -14.58 -0.81 11.61
C VAL A 171 -13.67 0.03 10.71
N ASP A 172 -13.56 -0.31 9.44
CA ASP A 172 -12.71 0.38 8.46
C ASP A 172 -13.09 1.85 8.32
N MET A 173 -14.41 2.13 8.19
CA MET A 173 -14.95 3.48 8.22
C MET A 173 -14.48 4.27 9.46
N LEU A 174 -14.48 3.64 10.64
CA LEU A 174 -14.10 4.34 11.88
C LEU A 174 -12.61 4.60 11.99
N GLU A 175 -11.76 3.79 11.38
CA GLU A 175 -10.30 3.96 11.38
C GLU A 175 -9.88 5.16 10.53
N GLU A 176 -10.56 5.41 9.42
CA GLU A 176 -10.25 6.53 8.53
C GLU A 176 -10.88 7.87 8.97
N MET A 177 -11.91 7.82 9.83
CA MET A 177 -12.70 9.00 10.18
C MET A 177 -12.07 9.92 11.24
N PRO A 178 -12.34 11.23 11.17
CA PRO A 178 -11.95 12.16 12.22
C PRO A 178 -12.53 11.79 13.59
N ALA A 179 -11.73 11.92 14.66
CA ALA A 179 -12.09 11.50 16.02
C ALA A 179 -13.43 12.08 16.54
N ASN A 180 -13.81 13.29 16.12
CA ASN A 180 -15.10 13.91 16.47
C ASN A 180 -16.30 13.19 15.84
N ILE A 181 -16.14 12.66 14.62
CA ILE A 181 -17.15 11.90 13.90
C ILE A 181 -17.26 10.50 14.51
N VAL A 182 -16.13 9.82 14.72
CA VAL A 182 -16.04 8.53 15.43
C VAL A 182 -16.77 8.59 16.77
N HIS A 183 -16.48 9.59 17.60
CA HIS A 183 -17.16 9.74 18.90
C HIS A 183 -18.68 9.94 18.76
N ARG A 184 -19.12 10.62 17.69
CA ARG A 184 -20.55 10.84 17.43
C ARG A 184 -21.24 9.55 16.98
N ILE A 185 -20.64 8.79 16.07
CA ILE A 185 -21.13 7.48 15.64
C ILE A 185 -21.22 6.53 16.83
N MET A 186 -20.09 6.38 17.54
CA MET A 186 -19.99 5.47 18.66
C MET A 186 -20.98 5.80 19.76
N ARG A 187 -21.38 7.06 19.97
CA ARG A 187 -22.41 7.44 20.96
C ARG A 187 -23.82 6.99 20.58
N ASN A 188 -24.12 6.86 19.30
CA ASN A 188 -25.47 6.63 18.79
C ASN A 188 -25.78 5.16 18.48
N VAL A 189 -24.77 4.33 18.21
CA VAL A 189 -24.95 2.88 18.01
C VAL A 189 -25.45 2.16 19.28
N THR A 190 -26.08 1.00 19.09
CA THR A 190 -26.54 0.17 20.20
C THR A 190 -25.38 -0.30 21.09
N PRO A 191 -25.64 -0.62 22.37
CA PRO A 191 -24.60 -1.16 23.26
C PRO A 191 -23.97 -2.46 22.76
N ASP A 192 -24.74 -3.30 22.05
CA ASP A 192 -24.28 -4.59 21.54
C ASP A 192 -23.35 -4.37 20.34
N THR A 193 -23.80 -3.63 19.32
CA THR A 193 -22.97 -3.22 18.16
C THR A 193 -21.70 -2.51 18.60
N ARG A 194 -21.79 -1.58 19.57
CA ARG A 194 -20.62 -0.89 20.14
C ARG A 194 -19.63 -1.87 20.76
N ALA A 195 -20.11 -2.87 21.48
CA ALA A 195 -19.24 -3.86 22.13
C ALA A 195 -18.55 -4.75 21.09
N GLU A 196 -19.19 -4.97 19.95
CA GLU A 196 -18.66 -5.72 18.83
C GLU A 196 -17.60 -4.94 18.06
N ILE A 197 -17.90 -3.70 17.63
CA ILE A 197 -16.93 -2.79 17.01
C ILE A 197 -15.68 -2.62 17.88
N ASN A 198 -15.83 -2.38 19.19
CA ASN A 198 -14.67 -2.25 20.10
C ASN A 198 -13.86 -3.54 20.25
N ARG A 199 -14.46 -4.71 19.99
CA ARG A 199 -13.72 -5.97 20.00
C ARG A 199 -12.88 -6.07 18.73
N PHE A 200 -13.39 -5.61 17.59
CA PHE A 200 -12.71 -5.70 16.31
C PHE A 200 -11.59 -4.67 16.20
N LEU A 201 -11.84 -3.42 16.61
CA LEU A 201 -10.82 -2.36 16.79
C LEU A 201 -9.71 -2.72 17.81
N ALA A 202 -9.85 -3.81 18.57
CA ALA A 202 -8.80 -4.28 19.48
C ALA A 202 -7.85 -5.29 18.83
N TYR A 203 -8.14 -5.76 17.62
CA TYR A 203 -7.20 -6.54 16.82
C TYR A 203 -6.14 -5.62 16.20
N PRO A 204 -4.92 -6.13 15.96
CA PRO A 204 -3.91 -5.37 15.21
C PRO A 204 -4.39 -5.07 13.78
N GLU A 205 -4.05 -3.87 13.26
CA GLU A 205 -4.39 -3.40 11.91
C GLU A 205 -4.05 -4.42 10.81
N ASP A 206 -2.88 -5.09 10.89
CA ASP A 206 -2.41 -6.01 9.83
C ASP A 206 -2.77 -7.49 10.10
N SER A 207 -3.91 -7.76 10.77
CA SER A 207 -4.26 -9.12 11.22
C SER A 207 -5.54 -9.65 10.60
N ALA A 208 -5.71 -10.98 10.61
CA ALA A 208 -6.97 -11.61 10.22
C ALA A 208 -8.18 -11.11 11.03
N GLY A 209 -7.97 -10.49 12.20
CA GLY A 209 -9.02 -9.97 13.04
C GLY A 209 -9.49 -8.57 12.67
N SER A 210 -8.68 -7.78 11.96
CA SER A 210 -9.08 -6.45 11.45
C SER A 210 -9.94 -6.59 10.20
N VAL A 211 -9.57 -7.49 9.28
CA VAL A 211 -10.25 -7.70 7.99
C VAL A 211 -11.32 -8.80 8.01
N MET A 212 -11.79 -9.23 9.17
CA MET A 212 -12.86 -10.25 9.26
C MET A 212 -14.19 -9.62 9.60
N THR A 213 -15.26 -10.30 9.23
CA THR A 213 -16.64 -9.97 9.60
C THR A 213 -17.26 -11.06 10.49
N ALA A 214 -18.24 -10.69 11.33
CA ALA A 214 -18.91 -11.62 12.24
C ALA A 214 -20.15 -12.29 11.62
N GLU A 215 -20.55 -11.82 10.43
CA GLU A 215 -21.82 -12.06 9.78
C GLU A 215 -21.84 -13.36 8.95
N PHE A 216 -21.44 -14.48 9.55
CA PHE A 216 -21.44 -15.80 8.89
C PHE A 216 -22.63 -16.70 9.26
N ILE A 217 -22.90 -17.70 8.42
CA ILE A 217 -23.92 -18.74 8.68
C ILE A 217 -23.34 -19.84 9.57
N ASP A 218 -23.90 -20.04 10.77
CA ASP A 218 -23.59 -21.17 11.64
C ASP A 218 -24.68 -22.27 11.61
N LEU A 219 -24.26 -23.53 11.60
CA LEU A 219 -25.13 -24.70 11.63
C LEU A 219 -24.71 -25.69 12.74
N ARG A 220 -25.63 -26.59 13.09
CA ARG A 220 -25.35 -27.70 14.03
C ARG A 220 -25.30 -29.02 13.29
N LYS A 221 -24.33 -29.87 13.64
CA LYS A 221 -24.12 -31.19 13.01
C LYS A 221 -25.35 -32.11 13.00
N ASN A 222 -26.23 -31.95 13.99
CA ASN A 222 -27.43 -32.77 14.15
C ASN A 222 -28.65 -32.26 13.37
N MET A 223 -28.57 -31.08 12.73
CA MET A 223 -29.64 -30.57 11.87
C MET A 223 -29.79 -31.46 10.64
N THR A 224 -31.02 -31.60 10.16
CA THR A 224 -31.25 -32.14 8.82
C THR A 224 -30.96 -31.06 7.78
N VAL A 225 -30.71 -31.44 6.53
CA VAL A 225 -30.56 -30.48 5.42
C VAL A 225 -31.78 -29.58 5.30
N GLN A 226 -32.99 -30.12 5.52
CA GLN A 226 -34.21 -29.32 5.52
C GLN A 226 -34.21 -28.25 6.61
N ASP A 227 -33.79 -28.60 7.83
CA ASP A 227 -33.71 -27.66 8.95
C ASP A 227 -32.64 -26.58 8.70
N ALA A 228 -31.50 -26.98 8.13
CA ALA A 228 -30.42 -26.06 7.78
C ALA A 228 -30.85 -25.04 6.72
N ILE A 229 -31.50 -25.48 5.64
CA ILE A 229 -32.03 -24.58 4.60
C ILE A 229 -33.11 -23.67 5.19
N ALA A 230 -33.97 -24.18 6.07
CA ALA A 230 -34.96 -23.35 6.75
C ALA A 230 -34.33 -22.31 7.67
N HIS A 231 -33.22 -22.65 8.33
CA HIS A 231 -32.44 -21.72 9.14
C HIS A 231 -31.81 -20.63 8.27
N ILE A 232 -31.11 -21.00 7.20
CA ILE A 232 -30.49 -20.06 6.25
C ILE A 232 -31.52 -19.11 5.64
N ARG A 233 -32.71 -19.61 5.25
CA ARG A 233 -33.79 -18.74 4.73
C ARG A 233 -34.31 -17.72 5.75
N LYS A 234 -34.14 -18.00 7.04
CA LYS A 234 -34.60 -17.12 8.12
C LYS A 234 -33.54 -16.10 8.52
N THR A 235 -32.27 -16.46 8.46
CA THR A 235 -31.16 -15.66 9.00
C THR A 235 -30.18 -15.13 7.95
N GLY A 236 -30.21 -15.63 6.72
CA GLY A 236 -29.19 -15.37 5.72
C GLY A 236 -29.32 -14.08 4.92
N LEU A 237 -30.29 -13.21 5.23
CA LEU A 237 -30.34 -11.87 4.63
C LEU A 237 -29.33 -10.93 5.27
N ASP A 238 -29.08 -11.09 6.57
CA ASP A 238 -28.19 -10.24 7.36
C ASP A 238 -26.80 -10.90 7.50
N LYS A 239 -26.34 -11.57 6.44
CA LYS A 239 -25.14 -12.41 6.43
C LYS A 239 -24.32 -12.12 5.21
N GLU A 240 -23.02 -11.96 5.43
CA GLU A 240 -22.01 -11.64 4.43
C GLU A 240 -22.10 -12.60 3.24
N THR A 241 -22.14 -13.91 3.55
CA THR A 241 -22.32 -14.91 2.52
C THR A 241 -23.14 -16.10 2.99
N VAL A 242 -23.97 -16.59 2.08
CA VAL A 242 -24.75 -17.83 2.24
C VAL A 242 -24.13 -19.01 1.49
N TYR A 243 -23.02 -18.80 0.76
CA TYR A 243 -22.41 -19.84 -0.06
C TYR A 243 -21.68 -20.91 0.77
N THR A 244 -21.24 -20.56 1.97
CA THR A 244 -20.58 -21.47 2.91
C THR A 244 -21.23 -21.35 4.27
N ALA A 245 -21.57 -22.49 4.87
CA ALA A 245 -22.07 -22.59 6.23
C ALA A 245 -21.06 -23.31 7.12
N TYR A 246 -20.86 -22.79 8.33
CA TYR A 246 -19.88 -23.31 9.28
C TYR A 246 -20.57 -24.11 10.38
N VAL A 247 -20.11 -25.34 10.60
CA VAL A 247 -20.69 -26.25 11.58
C VAL A 247 -19.96 -26.07 12.90
N THR A 248 -20.67 -25.66 13.95
CA THR A 248 -20.09 -25.42 15.28
C THR A 248 -20.78 -26.22 16.38
N ASP A 249 -20.04 -26.49 17.46
CA ASP A 249 -20.58 -27.08 18.69
C ASP A 249 -21.14 -26.04 19.67
N ASP A 250 -21.71 -26.47 20.80
CA ASP A 250 -22.30 -25.58 21.81
C ASP A 250 -21.28 -24.57 22.40
N ALA A 251 -19.98 -24.86 22.30
CA ALA A 251 -18.88 -23.99 22.71
C ALA A 251 -18.35 -23.09 21.56
N ARG A 252 -18.99 -23.12 20.39
CA ARG A 252 -18.60 -22.45 19.12
C ARG A 252 -17.32 -23.00 18.48
N VAL A 253 -16.85 -24.18 18.88
CA VAL A 253 -15.71 -24.82 18.23
C VAL A 253 -16.09 -25.22 16.81
N LEU A 254 -15.22 -24.89 15.86
CA LEU A 254 -15.42 -25.18 14.44
C LEU A 254 -15.22 -26.68 14.17
N GLU A 255 -16.30 -27.39 13.80
CA GLU A 255 -16.32 -28.86 13.59
C GLU A 255 -16.38 -29.25 12.10
N GLY A 256 -16.86 -28.38 11.22
CA GLY A 256 -16.94 -28.64 9.78
C GLY A 256 -17.40 -27.44 8.97
N ILE A 257 -17.39 -27.59 7.64
CA ILE A 257 -17.99 -26.64 6.69
C ILE A 257 -18.91 -27.36 5.71
N VAL A 258 -19.94 -26.69 5.23
CA VAL A 258 -20.87 -27.19 4.20
C VAL A 258 -21.08 -26.10 3.17
N SER A 259 -20.86 -26.41 1.89
CA SER A 259 -21.20 -25.45 0.82
C SER A 259 -22.70 -25.46 0.54
N PHE A 260 -23.23 -24.32 0.08
CA PHE A 260 -24.62 -24.23 -0.37
C PHE A 260 -24.93 -25.21 -1.51
N LYS A 261 -23.92 -25.48 -2.36
CA LYS A 261 -23.98 -26.51 -3.39
C LYS A 261 -24.25 -27.89 -2.79
N ASP A 262 -23.54 -28.27 -1.74
CA ASP A 262 -23.74 -29.58 -1.09
C ASP A 262 -25.14 -29.68 -0.45
N LEU A 263 -25.60 -28.60 0.20
CA LEU A 263 -26.98 -28.52 0.73
C LEU A 263 -28.04 -28.70 -0.36
N LEU A 264 -27.82 -28.15 -1.55
CA LEU A 264 -28.77 -28.22 -2.67
C LEU A 264 -28.90 -29.64 -3.25
N PHE A 265 -27.82 -30.41 -3.26
CA PHE A 265 -27.81 -31.77 -3.82
C PHE A 265 -28.07 -32.88 -2.79
N ALA A 266 -27.91 -32.58 -1.50
CA ALA A 266 -28.21 -33.51 -0.42
C ALA A 266 -29.71 -33.76 -0.25
N LYS A 267 -30.09 -34.92 0.30
CA LYS A 267 -31.51 -35.19 0.58
C LYS A 267 -31.98 -34.39 1.80
N PRO A 268 -33.25 -33.96 1.85
CA PRO A 268 -33.77 -33.14 2.94
C PRO A 268 -33.60 -33.77 4.35
N ASP A 269 -33.62 -35.10 4.45
CA ASP A 269 -33.53 -35.87 5.69
C ASP A 269 -32.10 -36.29 6.08
N GLU A 270 -31.10 -36.07 5.21
CA GLU A 270 -29.69 -36.29 5.55
C GLU A 270 -29.25 -35.30 6.63
N LYS A 271 -28.31 -35.70 7.49
CA LYS A 271 -27.78 -34.82 8.53
C LYS A 271 -26.61 -34.01 8.00
N ILE A 272 -26.46 -32.80 8.56
CA ILE A 272 -25.29 -31.94 8.31
C ILE A 272 -23.98 -32.68 8.61
N ALA A 273 -23.92 -33.47 9.70
CA ALA A 273 -22.75 -34.28 10.04
C ALA A 273 -22.31 -35.25 8.92
N ASP A 274 -23.24 -35.72 8.09
CA ASP A 274 -22.97 -36.73 7.06
C ASP A 274 -22.45 -36.10 5.75
N ILE A 275 -22.69 -34.81 5.54
CA ILE A 275 -22.32 -34.08 4.31
C ILE A 275 -21.24 -33.03 4.52
N MET A 276 -20.92 -32.66 5.77
CA MET A 276 -19.92 -31.65 6.08
C MET A 276 -18.49 -32.14 5.80
N THR A 277 -17.63 -31.20 5.43
CA THR A 277 -16.19 -31.42 5.35
C THR A 277 -15.55 -31.09 6.70
N SER A 278 -14.88 -32.07 7.32
CA SER A 278 -14.20 -31.91 8.62
C SER A 278 -12.71 -31.56 8.53
N ASP A 279 -12.11 -31.64 7.33
CA ASP A 279 -10.76 -31.15 7.09
C ASP A 279 -10.84 -29.67 6.72
N ILE A 280 -10.76 -28.82 7.73
CA ILE A 280 -11.09 -27.39 7.62
C ILE A 280 -9.80 -26.60 7.50
N ILE A 281 -9.73 -25.78 6.47
CA ILE A 281 -8.70 -24.76 6.35
C ILE A 281 -9.23 -23.51 7.06
N SER A 282 -8.52 -23.06 8.09
CA SER A 282 -8.84 -21.87 8.87
C SER A 282 -7.57 -21.09 9.21
N ALA A 283 -7.74 -19.81 9.51
CA ALA A 283 -6.69 -18.95 10.06
C ALA A 283 -7.07 -18.50 11.48
N ARG A 284 -6.11 -17.92 12.20
CA ARG A 284 -6.32 -17.39 13.55
C ARG A 284 -6.48 -15.88 13.50
N THR A 285 -7.17 -15.32 14.49
CA THR A 285 -7.39 -13.86 14.61
C THR A 285 -6.12 -12.99 14.66
N LEU A 286 -4.95 -13.58 14.92
CA LEU A 286 -3.66 -12.87 15.01
C LEU A 286 -2.69 -13.33 13.91
N ASP A 287 -3.15 -14.17 12.99
CA ASP A 287 -2.40 -14.44 11.78
C ASP A 287 -2.42 -13.16 10.94
N ASP A 288 -1.36 -12.96 10.18
CA ASP A 288 -1.13 -11.80 9.33
C ASP A 288 -2.11 -11.79 8.13
N GLN A 289 -2.60 -10.61 7.74
CA GLN A 289 -3.62 -10.48 6.69
C GLN A 289 -3.12 -10.95 5.32
N GLU A 290 -1.86 -10.69 4.96
CA GLU A 290 -1.24 -11.17 3.71
C GLU A 290 -1.26 -12.71 3.68
N THR A 291 -1.01 -13.35 4.84
CA THR A 291 -1.08 -14.80 4.98
C THR A 291 -2.50 -15.33 4.77
N VAL A 292 -3.52 -14.64 5.29
CA VAL A 292 -4.94 -14.99 5.09
C VAL A 292 -5.32 -14.89 3.62
N ALA A 293 -5.00 -13.78 2.98
CA ALA A 293 -5.26 -13.57 1.56
C ALA A 293 -4.55 -14.60 0.68
N SER A 294 -3.31 -14.97 1.04
CA SER A 294 -2.56 -16.04 0.37
C SER A 294 -3.24 -17.41 0.50
N ILE A 295 -3.85 -17.74 1.65
CA ILE A 295 -4.61 -18.98 1.85
C ILE A 295 -5.86 -18.98 0.95
N ILE A 296 -6.61 -17.87 0.97
CA ILE A 296 -7.82 -17.67 0.17
C ILE A 296 -7.51 -17.88 -1.32
N SER A 297 -6.50 -17.16 -1.83
CA SER A 297 -6.04 -17.25 -3.22
C SER A 297 -5.52 -18.65 -3.59
N LYS A 298 -4.76 -19.30 -2.70
CA LYS A 298 -4.16 -20.61 -2.98
C LYS A 298 -5.18 -21.75 -3.10
N TYR A 299 -6.26 -21.67 -2.33
CA TYR A 299 -7.28 -22.73 -2.25
C TYR A 299 -8.59 -22.38 -2.95
N ASP A 300 -8.66 -21.23 -3.63
CA ASP A 300 -9.87 -20.72 -4.29
C ASP A 300 -11.07 -20.68 -3.33
N ILE A 301 -10.84 -20.25 -2.09
CA ILE A 301 -11.86 -20.19 -1.03
C ILE A 301 -12.62 -18.87 -1.14
N LEU A 302 -13.96 -18.90 -1.10
CA LEU A 302 -14.77 -17.68 -1.13
C LEU A 302 -14.86 -16.96 0.21
N ALA A 303 -14.77 -17.71 1.32
CA ALA A 303 -14.78 -17.16 2.66
C ALA A 303 -14.01 -18.07 3.63
N LEU A 304 -12.92 -17.57 4.21
CA LEU A 304 -12.05 -18.32 5.11
C LEU A 304 -12.52 -18.16 6.57
N PRO A 305 -12.76 -19.25 7.33
CA PRO A 305 -13.11 -19.14 8.73
C PRO A 305 -11.92 -18.70 9.59
N ILE A 306 -12.16 -17.72 10.45
CA ILE A 306 -11.21 -17.22 11.43
C ILE A 306 -11.57 -17.73 12.82
N VAL A 307 -10.60 -18.34 13.49
CA VAL A 307 -10.78 -18.93 14.82
C VAL A 307 -9.90 -18.27 15.88
N ASP A 308 -10.36 -18.28 17.12
CA ASP A 308 -9.56 -17.83 18.26
C ASP A 308 -8.53 -18.86 18.74
N LYS A 309 -7.90 -18.59 19.89
CA LYS A 309 -6.89 -19.47 20.51
C LYS A 309 -7.46 -20.81 20.98
N GLU A 310 -8.78 -20.86 21.24
CA GLU A 310 -9.51 -22.06 21.64
C GLU A 310 -10.17 -22.78 20.45
N ASN A 311 -9.89 -22.35 19.21
CA ASN A 311 -10.49 -22.83 17.96
C ASN A 311 -12.01 -22.57 17.87
N ARG A 312 -12.50 -21.54 18.55
CA ARG A 312 -13.89 -21.08 18.39
C ARG A 312 -13.97 -20.18 17.16
N LEU A 313 -14.98 -20.40 16.33
CA LEU A 313 -15.26 -19.55 15.17
C LEU A 313 -15.71 -18.17 15.66
N VAL A 314 -15.01 -17.14 15.21
CA VAL A 314 -15.28 -15.74 15.60
C VAL A 314 -15.61 -14.83 14.42
N GLY A 315 -15.18 -15.19 13.22
CA GLY A 315 -15.47 -14.43 12.01
C GLY A 315 -15.07 -15.19 10.75
N ILE A 316 -15.27 -14.55 9.60
CA ILE A 316 -14.81 -14.99 8.29
C ILE A 316 -14.13 -13.83 7.56
N VAL A 317 -13.22 -14.15 6.65
CA VAL A 317 -12.65 -13.17 5.71
C VAL A 317 -13.09 -13.58 4.31
N THR A 318 -13.66 -12.64 3.55
CA THR A 318 -14.17 -12.91 2.20
C THR A 318 -13.05 -12.85 1.16
N VAL A 319 -13.37 -13.22 -0.08
CA VAL A 319 -12.38 -13.20 -1.16
C VAL A 319 -12.16 -11.78 -1.68
N ASP A 320 -13.17 -10.93 -1.56
CA ASP A 320 -13.18 -9.52 -1.90
C ASP A 320 -12.26 -8.73 -0.95
N ASP A 321 -12.44 -8.82 0.37
CA ASP A 321 -11.51 -8.18 1.33
C ASP A 321 -10.07 -8.69 1.13
N ALA A 322 -9.92 -9.97 0.80
CA ALA A 322 -8.61 -10.55 0.52
C ALA A 322 -7.98 -10.01 -0.77
N LEU A 323 -8.78 -9.56 -1.75
CA LEU A 323 -8.26 -8.88 -2.95
C LEU A 323 -7.76 -7.49 -2.60
N ASP A 324 -8.48 -6.76 -1.76
CA ASP A 324 -8.08 -5.43 -1.30
C ASP A 324 -6.79 -5.51 -0.48
N VAL A 325 -6.70 -6.45 0.45
CA VAL A 325 -5.45 -6.75 1.18
C VAL A 325 -4.30 -7.05 0.21
N ILE A 326 -4.52 -7.81 -0.87
CA ILE A 326 -3.46 -8.10 -1.85
C ILE A 326 -3.01 -6.83 -2.57
N GLU A 327 -3.93 -5.91 -2.89
CA GLU A 327 -3.61 -4.64 -3.53
C GLU A 327 -2.87 -3.68 -2.59
N ASP A 328 -3.31 -3.59 -1.34
CA ASP A 328 -2.70 -2.75 -0.32
C ASP A 328 -1.29 -3.22 0.04
N GLU A 329 -1.10 -4.51 0.29
CA GLU A 329 0.21 -5.10 0.55
C GLU A 329 1.17 -4.92 -0.65
N ALA A 330 0.66 -5.07 -1.88
CA ALA A 330 1.47 -4.82 -3.08
C ALA A 330 1.86 -3.33 -3.22
N THR A 331 0.96 -2.42 -2.86
CA THR A 331 1.21 -0.97 -2.86
C THR A 331 2.22 -0.60 -1.77
N GLU A 332 2.05 -1.14 -0.56
CA GLU A 332 2.96 -0.97 0.56
C GLU A 332 4.38 -1.43 0.21
N ASP A 333 4.51 -2.61 -0.40
CA ASP A 333 5.78 -3.16 -0.89
C ASP A 333 6.45 -2.21 -1.90
N ILE A 334 5.69 -1.67 -2.86
CA ILE A 334 6.20 -0.70 -3.84
C ILE A 334 6.72 0.57 -3.16
N GLU A 335 5.99 1.11 -2.19
CA GLU A 335 6.39 2.31 -1.44
C GLU A 335 7.64 2.06 -0.59
N LYS A 336 7.67 0.95 0.16
CA LYS A 336 8.85 0.52 0.95
C LYS A 336 10.08 0.35 0.07
N MET A 337 9.93 -0.31 -1.08
CA MET A 337 11.02 -0.52 -2.04
C MET A 337 11.62 0.79 -2.59
N ALA A 338 10.80 1.84 -2.66
CA ALA A 338 11.20 3.20 -3.04
C ALA A 338 11.75 4.04 -1.87
N ALA A 339 11.87 3.47 -0.67
CA ALA A 339 12.23 4.16 0.57
C ALA A 339 11.24 5.29 0.92
N ILE A 340 9.94 5.00 0.78
CA ILE A 340 8.83 5.84 1.24
C ILE A 340 8.19 5.12 2.44
N LEU A 341 7.83 5.89 3.48
CA LEU A 341 6.99 5.35 4.55
C LEU A 341 5.58 5.15 4.01
N PRO A 342 5.00 3.94 4.13
CA PRO A 342 3.68 3.66 3.60
C PRO A 342 2.59 4.62 4.05
N GLY A 343 1.54 4.71 3.24
CA GLY A 343 0.39 5.55 3.55
C GLY A 343 -0.95 4.98 3.12
N ASP A 344 -1.93 5.18 3.99
CA ASP A 344 -3.28 4.62 3.86
C ASP A 344 -4.23 5.55 3.08
N LYS A 345 -3.69 6.50 2.30
CA LYS A 345 -4.49 7.51 1.59
C LYS A 345 -4.11 7.60 0.13
N PRO A 346 -5.09 7.76 -0.77
CA PRO A 346 -4.82 8.06 -2.17
C PRO A 346 -3.89 9.27 -2.34
N TYR A 347 -3.01 9.22 -3.34
CA TYR A 347 -1.99 10.25 -3.55
C TYR A 347 -2.57 11.67 -3.64
N MET A 348 -3.67 11.86 -4.36
CA MET A 348 -4.31 13.18 -4.54
C MET A 348 -5.00 13.69 -3.27
N LYS A 349 -5.38 12.80 -2.36
CA LYS A 349 -5.97 13.15 -1.05
C LYS A 349 -4.90 13.42 0.01
N THR A 350 -3.66 12.96 -0.22
CA THR A 350 -2.55 13.18 0.70
C THR A 350 -1.98 14.61 0.59
N GLY A 351 -2.00 15.35 1.69
CA GLY A 351 -1.49 16.72 1.73
C GLY A 351 0.03 16.81 1.54
N ILE A 352 0.50 17.94 0.99
CA ILE A 352 1.93 18.20 0.71
C ILE A 352 2.83 17.92 1.93
N PHE A 353 2.40 18.34 3.13
CA PHE A 353 3.19 18.17 4.35
C PHE A 353 3.27 16.70 4.81
N GLU A 354 2.20 15.94 4.60
CA GLU A 354 2.16 14.52 4.93
C GLU A 354 3.08 13.72 3.99
N THR A 355 2.99 13.98 2.68
CA THR A 355 3.89 13.39 1.68
C THR A 355 5.35 13.73 1.96
N TRP A 356 5.64 14.98 2.37
CA TRP A 356 6.98 15.37 2.79
C TRP A 356 7.45 14.60 4.03
N LYS A 357 6.59 14.44 5.05
CA LYS A 357 6.91 13.69 6.29
C LYS A 357 7.19 12.21 5.98
N LYS A 358 6.47 11.60 5.04
CA LYS A 358 6.68 10.19 4.61
C LYS A 358 8.01 9.96 3.87
N ARG A 359 8.60 10.99 3.25
CA ARG A 359 9.84 10.89 2.44
C ARG A 359 11.10 11.39 3.14
N ILE A 360 11.00 12.46 3.94
CA ILE A 360 12.17 13.15 4.49
C ILE A 360 13.05 12.27 5.41
N PRO A 361 12.54 11.35 6.25
CA PRO A 361 13.38 10.54 7.12
C PRO A 361 14.34 9.65 6.31
N TRP A 362 13.82 8.98 5.29
CA TRP A 362 14.60 8.14 4.38
C TRP A 362 15.61 8.95 3.57
N LEU A 363 15.20 10.10 3.02
CA LEU A 363 16.12 10.98 2.27
C LEU A 363 17.27 11.50 3.14
N LEU A 364 16.99 11.91 4.37
CA LEU A 364 18.03 12.35 5.32
C LEU A 364 18.96 11.20 5.71
N LEU A 365 18.41 10.01 5.99
CA LEU A 365 19.20 8.82 6.30
C LEU A 365 20.14 8.47 5.14
N LEU A 366 19.63 8.45 3.91
CA LEU A 366 20.40 8.16 2.71
C LEU A 366 21.47 9.24 2.46
N MET A 367 21.14 10.52 2.64
CA MET A 367 22.09 11.63 2.53
C MET A 367 23.23 11.49 3.55
N VAL A 368 22.92 11.19 4.81
CA VAL A 368 23.94 10.96 5.85
C VAL A 368 24.79 9.74 5.51
N SER A 369 24.18 8.68 4.98
CA SER A 369 24.90 7.49 4.56
C SER A 369 25.88 7.75 3.40
N ALA A 370 25.60 8.72 2.53
CA ALA A 370 26.53 9.12 1.47
C ALA A 370 27.86 9.72 2.00
N THR A 371 27.93 10.11 3.28
CA THR A 371 29.20 10.55 3.90
C THR A 371 30.26 9.44 3.95
N PHE A 372 29.85 8.16 3.96
CA PHE A 372 30.78 7.03 3.88
C PHE A 372 31.54 7.02 2.55
N THR A 373 30.82 7.21 1.45
CA THR A 373 31.37 7.35 0.10
C THR A 373 32.35 8.51 0.02
N SER A 374 31.98 9.68 0.57
CA SER A 374 32.86 10.86 0.63
C SER A 374 34.15 10.58 1.41
N THR A 375 34.04 9.90 2.55
CA THR A 375 35.21 9.54 3.38
C THR A 375 36.20 8.64 2.63
N ILE A 376 35.70 7.70 1.81
CA ILE A 376 36.54 6.83 0.98
C ILE A 376 37.27 7.66 -0.08
N ILE A 377 36.59 8.58 -0.74
CA ILE A 377 37.21 9.48 -1.72
C ILE A 377 38.32 10.31 -1.06
N SER A 378 38.06 10.90 0.11
CA SER A 378 39.07 11.66 0.87
C SER A 378 40.27 10.81 1.30
N HIS A 379 40.06 9.54 1.64
CA HIS A 379 41.17 8.63 1.97
C HIS A 379 42.12 8.42 0.78
N TYR A 380 41.59 8.34 -0.43
CA TYR A 380 42.37 8.21 -1.67
C TYR A 380 42.79 9.55 -2.28
N GLU A 381 42.48 10.69 -1.65
CA GLU A 381 42.82 12.03 -2.17
C GLU A 381 44.32 12.25 -2.31
N GLY A 382 45.12 11.76 -1.35
CA GLY A 382 46.59 11.81 -1.44
C GLY A 382 47.12 11.05 -2.65
N ALA A 383 46.51 9.89 -2.97
CA ALA A 383 46.81 9.06 -4.12
C ALA A 383 46.39 9.74 -5.45
N LEU A 384 45.28 10.49 -5.41
CA LEU A 384 44.76 11.30 -6.51
C LEU A 384 45.58 12.59 -6.75
N SER A 385 46.21 13.16 -5.72
CA SER A 385 46.91 14.46 -5.83
C SER A 385 48.19 14.43 -6.69
N HIS A 386 48.81 13.25 -6.84
CA HIS A 386 50.11 13.11 -7.51
C HIS A 386 50.03 12.90 -9.02
N VAL A 387 48.83 12.68 -9.57
CA VAL A 387 48.68 12.21 -10.95
C VAL A 387 47.76 13.15 -11.72
N SER A 388 48.24 13.68 -12.83
CA SER A 388 47.46 14.44 -13.81
C SER A 388 46.24 13.68 -14.36
N LEU A 389 46.14 12.37 -14.07
CA LEU A 389 45.04 11.46 -14.40
C LEU A 389 43.89 11.45 -13.38
N ALA A 390 44.08 11.95 -12.15
CA ALA A 390 43.07 11.85 -11.11
C ALA A 390 41.76 12.60 -11.43
N LEU A 391 41.87 13.73 -12.13
CA LEU A 391 40.73 14.48 -12.64
C LEU A 391 39.97 13.68 -13.73
N SER A 392 40.67 12.82 -14.47
CA SER A 392 40.06 11.93 -15.46
C SER A 392 39.43 10.70 -14.80
N LEU A 393 40.00 10.17 -13.71
CA LEU A 393 39.45 9.02 -12.99
C LEU A 393 38.22 9.40 -12.16
N SER A 394 38.19 10.58 -11.54
CA SER A 394 37.02 11.02 -10.77
C SER A 394 35.79 11.23 -11.65
N ALA A 395 35.96 11.58 -12.93
CA ALA A 395 34.88 11.74 -13.88
C ALA A 395 34.09 10.43 -14.15
N PHE A 396 34.69 9.26 -13.90
CA PHE A 396 34.02 7.96 -14.05
C PHE A 396 33.32 7.49 -12.77
N VAL A 397 33.55 8.14 -11.63
CA VAL A 397 32.96 7.73 -10.34
C VAL A 397 31.43 7.71 -10.38
N PRO A 398 30.72 8.76 -10.87
CA PRO A 398 29.26 8.73 -10.93
C PRO A 398 28.73 7.58 -11.80
N MET A 399 29.38 7.32 -12.94
CA MET A 399 28.98 6.24 -13.85
C MET A 399 29.15 4.85 -13.21
N LEU A 400 30.27 4.63 -12.52
CA LEU A 400 30.56 3.36 -11.87
C LEU A 400 29.59 3.09 -10.72
N MET A 401 29.34 4.11 -9.88
CA MET A 401 28.39 4.06 -8.77
C MET A 401 26.97 3.79 -9.27
N ASP A 402 26.48 4.57 -10.25
CA ASP A 402 25.13 4.42 -10.80
C ASP A 402 24.91 3.04 -11.45
N THR A 403 25.88 2.57 -12.26
CA THR A 403 25.79 1.24 -12.88
C THR A 403 25.78 0.11 -11.85
N GLY A 404 26.62 0.23 -10.81
CA GLY A 404 26.63 -0.71 -9.69
C GLY A 404 25.30 -0.71 -8.95
N GLY A 405 24.82 0.48 -8.55
CA GLY A 405 23.54 0.67 -7.88
C GLY A 405 22.37 0.05 -8.64
N ASN A 406 22.27 0.34 -9.94
CA ASN A 406 21.22 -0.21 -10.80
C ASN A 406 21.28 -1.74 -10.90
N ALA A 407 22.48 -2.32 -11.03
CA ALA A 407 22.65 -3.78 -11.06
C ALA A 407 22.29 -4.45 -9.72
N GLY A 408 22.61 -3.79 -8.60
CA GLY A 408 22.22 -4.24 -7.27
C GLY A 408 20.72 -4.14 -7.04
N GLY A 409 20.11 -3.02 -7.43
CA GLY A 409 18.67 -2.79 -7.36
C GLY A 409 17.87 -3.82 -8.15
N GLN A 410 18.24 -4.10 -9.41
CA GLN A 410 17.59 -5.12 -10.24
C GLN A 410 17.60 -6.52 -9.60
N SER A 411 18.75 -6.90 -9.01
CA SER A 411 18.87 -8.15 -8.28
C SER A 411 17.98 -8.15 -7.03
N SER A 412 18.00 -7.06 -6.25
CA SER A 412 17.19 -6.90 -5.04
C SER A 412 15.69 -7.04 -5.32
N VAL A 413 15.17 -6.30 -6.30
CA VAL A 413 13.74 -6.35 -6.70
C VAL A 413 13.31 -7.76 -7.08
N THR A 414 14.14 -8.47 -7.87
CA THR A 414 13.83 -9.83 -8.31
C THR A 414 13.77 -10.80 -7.13
N ILE A 415 14.65 -10.64 -6.15
CA ILE A 415 14.68 -11.48 -4.95
C ILE A 415 13.56 -11.13 -3.98
N ILE A 416 13.27 -9.84 -3.75
CA ILE A 416 12.15 -9.39 -2.90
C ILE A 416 10.84 -10.00 -3.41
N ARG A 417 10.51 -9.81 -4.70
CA ARG A 417 9.30 -10.37 -5.29
C ARG A 417 9.20 -11.88 -5.14
N ALA A 418 10.30 -12.60 -5.42
CA ALA A 418 10.31 -14.05 -5.29
C ALA A 418 10.23 -14.53 -3.83
N LEU A 419 10.60 -13.68 -2.86
CA LEU A 419 10.38 -13.92 -1.42
C LEU A 419 8.91 -13.70 -1.02
N SER A 420 8.24 -12.67 -1.52
CA SER A 420 6.81 -12.38 -1.26
C SER A 420 5.92 -13.45 -1.89
N LEU A 421 6.21 -13.86 -3.13
CA LEU A 421 5.51 -14.95 -3.82
C LEU A 421 5.80 -16.37 -3.25
N GLY A 422 6.67 -16.49 -2.26
CA GLY A 422 7.01 -17.79 -1.66
C GLY A 422 7.68 -18.78 -2.61
N GLU A 423 8.33 -18.31 -3.69
CA GLU A 423 8.87 -19.17 -4.76
C GLU A 423 10.02 -20.07 -4.31
N PHE A 424 10.69 -19.72 -3.20
CA PHE A 424 11.84 -20.47 -2.70
C PHE A 424 11.96 -20.47 -1.19
N THR A 425 12.63 -21.49 -0.66
CA THR A 425 12.83 -21.68 0.78
C THR A 425 14.24 -21.27 1.20
N GLN A 426 14.48 -21.20 2.52
CA GLN A 426 15.81 -20.95 3.09
C GLN A 426 16.90 -21.95 2.60
N ARG A 427 16.49 -23.13 2.10
CA ARG A 427 17.41 -24.13 1.56
C ARG A 427 17.95 -23.77 0.17
N ASP A 428 17.27 -22.87 -0.52
CA ASP A 428 17.58 -22.48 -1.91
C ASP A 428 18.56 -21.30 -1.99
N ILE A 429 18.91 -20.66 -0.87
CA ILE A 429 19.78 -19.46 -0.81
C ILE A 429 21.05 -19.64 -1.66
N PHE A 430 21.80 -20.74 -1.46
CA PHE A 430 23.05 -20.95 -2.19
C PHE A 430 22.80 -21.12 -3.70
N ARG A 431 21.71 -21.78 -4.09
CA ARG A 431 21.33 -21.97 -5.49
C ARG A 431 20.99 -20.63 -6.15
N ILE A 432 20.35 -19.74 -5.42
CA ILE A 432 19.97 -18.39 -5.86
C ILE A 432 21.22 -17.52 -6.02
N ILE A 433 22.09 -17.45 -5.02
CA ILE A 433 23.35 -16.71 -5.10
C ILE A 433 24.20 -17.22 -6.27
N TRP A 434 24.23 -18.53 -6.50
CA TRP A 434 24.95 -19.11 -7.63
C TRP A 434 24.31 -18.82 -9.00
N LYS A 435 22.97 -18.69 -9.06
CA LYS A 435 22.27 -18.21 -10.25
C LYS A 435 22.63 -16.75 -10.51
N GLU A 436 22.51 -15.89 -9.51
CA GLU A 436 22.80 -14.45 -9.63
C GLU A 436 24.27 -14.16 -9.94
N PHE A 437 25.20 -14.91 -9.37
CA PHE A 437 26.61 -14.80 -9.73
C PHE A 437 26.84 -15.07 -11.23
N ARG A 438 26.19 -16.09 -11.80
CA ARG A 438 26.34 -16.40 -13.23
C ARG A 438 25.71 -15.32 -14.10
N VAL A 439 24.50 -14.88 -13.75
CA VAL A 439 23.81 -13.79 -14.46
C VAL A 439 24.67 -12.53 -14.45
N SER A 440 25.19 -12.14 -13.29
CA SER A 440 26.02 -10.93 -13.14
C SER A 440 27.36 -11.02 -13.86
N VAL A 441 27.96 -12.20 -14.01
CA VAL A 441 29.15 -12.39 -14.85
C VAL A 441 28.84 -12.12 -16.33
N PHE A 442 27.75 -12.65 -16.87
CA PHE A 442 27.37 -12.40 -18.26
C PHE A 442 27.02 -10.93 -18.50
N THR A 443 26.21 -10.34 -17.62
CA THR A 443 25.85 -8.91 -17.68
C THR A 443 27.09 -8.03 -17.53
N GLY A 444 27.96 -8.35 -16.58
CA GLY A 444 29.20 -7.62 -16.33
C GLY A 444 30.15 -7.63 -17.52
N ILE A 445 30.32 -8.77 -18.22
CA ILE A 445 31.16 -8.84 -19.43
C ILE A 445 30.58 -7.94 -20.52
N ALA A 446 29.26 -8.03 -20.76
CA ALA A 446 28.60 -7.22 -21.79
C ALA A 446 28.76 -5.71 -21.51
N VAL A 447 28.50 -5.29 -20.27
CA VAL A 447 28.62 -3.87 -19.88
C VAL A 447 30.07 -3.41 -19.86
N ALA A 448 31.04 -4.25 -19.45
CA ALA A 448 32.46 -3.91 -19.48
C ALA A 448 32.97 -3.69 -20.91
N ILE A 449 32.56 -4.52 -21.87
CA ILE A 449 32.89 -4.33 -23.29
C ILE A 449 32.30 -3.01 -23.80
N ALA A 450 31.02 -2.74 -23.50
CA ALA A 450 30.36 -1.50 -23.87
C ALA A 450 31.03 -0.27 -23.24
N CYS A 451 31.41 -0.35 -21.96
CA CYS A 451 32.11 0.68 -21.21
C CYS A 451 33.48 0.98 -21.82
N PHE A 452 34.23 -0.07 -22.20
CA PHE A 452 35.53 0.09 -22.85
C PHE A 452 35.38 0.82 -24.18
N LEU A 453 34.43 0.40 -25.01
CA LEU A 453 34.14 1.01 -26.31
C LEU A 453 33.68 2.46 -26.15
N LYS A 454 32.75 2.74 -25.23
CA LYS A 454 32.29 4.10 -24.92
C LYS A 454 33.46 4.99 -24.49
N THR A 455 34.29 4.50 -23.57
CA THR A 455 35.42 5.26 -23.04
C THR A 455 36.45 5.55 -24.13
N TRP A 456 36.72 4.58 -24.99
CA TRP A 456 37.66 4.73 -26.10
C TRP A 456 37.14 5.68 -27.19
N VAL A 457 35.85 5.62 -27.53
CA VAL A 457 35.22 6.44 -28.58
C VAL A 457 34.96 7.87 -28.10
N VAL A 458 34.32 8.03 -26.95
CA VAL A 458 33.81 9.32 -26.47
C VAL A 458 34.88 10.08 -25.69
N ASP A 459 35.39 9.48 -24.61
CA ASP A 459 36.30 10.16 -23.70
C ASP A 459 37.72 10.23 -24.27
N CYS A 460 38.15 9.20 -25.00
CA CYS A 460 39.47 9.16 -25.63
C CYS A 460 39.46 9.68 -27.07
N ARG A 461 38.31 9.92 -27.71
CA ARG A 461 38.17 10.37 -29.12
C ARG A 461 39.02 9.55 -30.11
N PHE A 462 38.97 8.21 -30.01
CA PHE A 462 39.80 7.30 -30.81
C PHE A 462 41.33 7.49 -30.63
N SER A 463 41.77 8.21 -29.60
CA SER A 463 43.19 8.34 -29.29
C SER A 463 43.75 6.98 -28.90
N VAL A 464 44.81 6.54 -29.58
CA VAL A 464 45.54 5.29 -29.26
C VAL A 464 46.66 5.56 -28.24
N ASP A 465 46.46 6.56 -27.38
CA ASP A 465 47.39 6.88 -26.31
C ASP A 465 47.39 5.75 -25.26
N PRO A 466 48.55 5.10 -24.99
CA PRO A 466 48.64 4.01 -24.02
C PRO A 466 48.07 4.36 -22.64
N GLN A 467 48.19 5.62 -22.20
CA GLN A 467 47.65 6.06 -20.91
C GLN A 467 46.12 6.05 -20.91
N LYS A 468 45.50 6.58 -21.98
CA LYS A 468 44.04 6.64 -22.13
C LYS A 468 43.42 5.24 -22.27
N LEU A 469 44.09 4.35 -23.01
CA LEU A 469 43.69 2.94 -23.12
C LEU A 469 43.78 2.23 -21.77
N THR A 470 44.81 2.53 -20.95
CA THR A 470 44.93 1.98 -19.60
C THR A 470 43.78 2.45 -18.70
N ILE A 471 43.38 3.72 -18.77
CA ILE A 471 42.21 4.23 -18.04
C ILE A 471 40.94 3.48 -18.48
N ALA A 472 40.70 3.37 -19.79
CA ALA A 472 39.54 2.66 -20.33
C ALA A 472 39.47 1.21 -19.83
N ALA A 473 40.62 0.52 -19.79
CA ALA A 473 40.72 -0.85 -19.27
C ALA A 473 40.44 -0.91 -17.76
N VAL A 474 40.98 0.03 -16.96
CA VAL A 474 40.73 0.11 -15.52
C VAL A 474 39.23 0.31 -15.24
N VAL A 475 38.60 1.30 -15.87
CA VAL A 475 37.17 1.59 -15.68
C VAL A 475 36.30 0.38 -16.07
N SER A 476 36.61 -0.26 -17.19
CA SER A 476 35.86 -1.43 -17.68
C SER A 476 36.04 -2.66 -16.80
N LEU A 477 37.25 -2.87 -16.25
CA LEU A 477 37.49 -3.95 -15.30
C LEU A 477 36.78 -3.68 -13.97
N THR A 478 36.78 -2.43 -13.52
CA THR A 478 36.06 -2.01 -12.32
C THR A 478 34.56 -2.22 -12.49
N ILE A 479 33.95 -1.81 -13.60
CA ILE A 479 32.50 -1.94 -13.80
C ILE A 479 32.07 -3.42 -13.83
N PHE A 480 32.89 -4.30 -14.39
CA PHE A 480 32.67 -5.75 -14.33
C PHE A 480 32.55 -6.24 -12.88
N PHE A 481 33.56 -5.95 -12.06
CA PHE A 481 33.55 -6.39 -10.65
C PHE A 481 32.47 -5.68 -9.83
N ALA A 482 32.19 -4.42 -10.12
CA ALA A 482 31.12 -3.66 -9.48
C ALA A 482 29.76 -4.33 -9.70
N ILE A 483 29.43 -4.71 -10.94
CA ILE A 483 28.18 -5.42 -11.27
C ILE A 483 28.11 -6.76 -10.55
N VAL A 484 29.18 -7.56 -10.56
CA VAL A 484 29.19 -8.87 -9.90
C VAL A 484 28.95 -8.74 -8.39
N ILE A 485 29.64 -7.80 -7.73
CA ILE A 485 29.47 -7.55 -6.30
C ILE A 485 28.07 -7.00 -6.02
N ALA A 486 27.61 -6.03 -6.82
CA ALA A 486 26.31 -5.40 -6.66
C ALA A 486 25.17 -6.41 -6.73
N SER A 487 25.15 -7.28 -7.74
CA SER A 487 24.10 -8.29 -7.88
C SER A 487 24.11 -9.31 -6.74
N ILE A 488 25.28 -9.68 -6.21
CA ILE A 488 25.37 -10.57 -5.04
C ILE A 488 24.84 -9.86 -3.79
N VAL A 489 25.23 -8.60 -3.56
CA VAL A 489 24.76 -7.80 -2.42
C VAL A 489 23.25 -7.60 -2.50
N GLY A 490 22.74 -7.22 -3.67
CA GLY A 490 21.31 -7.06 -3.93
C GLY A 490 20.51 -8.34 -3.69
N ALA A 491 21.07 -9.52 -4.02
CA ALA A 491 20.42 -10.78 -3.71
C ALA A 491 20.46 -11.13 -2.21
N CYS A 492 21.61 -10.90 -1.56
CA CYS A 492 21.83 -11.31 -0.18
C CYS A 492 21.06 -10.47 0.84
N LEU A 493 20.88 -9.16 0.61
CA LEU A 493 20.27 -8.25 1.59
C LEU A 493 18.81 -8.59 1.92
N PRO A 494 17.89 -8.76 0.95
CA PRO A 494 16.50 -9.15 1.23
C PRO A 494 16.40 -10.52 1.93
N MET A 495 17.22 -11.50 1.51
CA MET A 495 17.25 -12.82 2.15
C MET A 495 17.72 -12.74 3.60
N LEU A 496 18.69 -11.85 3.90
CA LEU A 496 19.17 -11.62 5.25
C LEU A 496 18.11 -10.91 6.11
N ALA A 497 17.37 -9.95 5.55
CA ALA A 497 16.23 -9.30 6.22
C ALA A 497 15.20 -10.35 6.67
N LYS A 498 14.76 -11.22 5.74
CA LYS A 498 13.82 -12.31 6.06
C LYS A 498 14.35 -13.24 7.13
N ALA A 499 15.65 -13.55 7.12
CA ALA A 499 16.28 -14.42 8.11
C ALA A 499 16.26 -13.83 9.53
N VAL A 500 16.28 -12.49 9.66
CA VAL A 500 16.15 -11.79 10.95
C VAL A 500 14.71 -11.35 11.26
N LYS A 501 13.73 -11.82 10.49
CA LYS A 501 12.31 -11.45 10.59
C LYS A 501 12.03 -9.94 10.38
N LEU A 502 12.83 -9.30 9.54
CA LEU A 502 12.51 -8.00 8.99
C LEU A 502 11.88 -8.19 7.62
N ASP A 503 10.96 -7.30 7.28
CA ASP A 503 10.36 -7.20 5.97
C ASP A 503 11.45 -7.03 4.88
N PRO A 504 11.52 -7.92 3.87
CA PRO A 504 12.44 -7.81 2.75
C PRO A 504 12.27 -6.54 1.90
N ALA A 505 11.07 -5.98 1.76
CA ALA A 505 10.79 -4.79 0.95
C ALA A 505 11.49 -3.54 1.50
N VAL A 506 11.70 -3.50 2.82
CA VAL A 506 12.49 -2.47 3.52
C VAL A 506 13.97 -2.46 3.09
N MET A 507 14.47 -3.55 2.49
CA MET A 507 15.78 -3.56 1.80
C MET A 507 15.67 -2.84 0.44
N ALA A 508 15.16 -1.61 0.51
CA ALA A 508 14.87 -0.71 -0.58
C ALA A 508 16.07 -0.54 -1.51
N SER A 509 15.80 -0.34 -2.80
CA SER A 509 16.85 -0.13 -3.80
C SER A 509 17.86 0.96 -3.38
N PRO A 510 17.46 2.10 -2.77
CA PRO A 510 18.40 3.12 -2.32
C PRO A 510 19.42 2.64 -1.27
N PHE A 511 19.03 1.74 -0.36
CA PHE A 511 19.95 1.21 0.65
C PHE A 511 21.00 0.28 0.03
N VAL A 512 20.57 -0.54 -0.94
CA VAL A 512 21.49 -1.37 -1.75
C VAL A 512 22.49 -0.47 -2.46
N THR A 513 22.04 0.61 -3.08
CA THR A 513 22.90 1.57 -3.78
C THR A 513 24.00 2.14 -2.90
N THR A 514 23.69 2.61 -1.69
CA THR A 514 24.71 3.14 -0.76
C THR A 514 25.82 2.13 -0.43
N ILE A 515 25.44 0.88 -0.17
CA ILE A 515 26.41 -0.19 0.12
C ILE A 515 27.25 -0.49 -1.11
N VAL A 516 26.61 -0.60 -2.27
CA VAL A 516 27.26 -0.90 -3.54
C VAL A 516 28.19 0.24 -3.98
N ASP A 517 27.83 1.49 -3.75
CA ASP A 517 28.66 2.67 -4.02
C ASP A 517 29.98 2.59 -3.25
N THR A 518 29.88 2.30 -1.95
CA THR A 518 31.03 2.12 -1.08
C THR A 518 31.95 1.00 -1.60
N LEU A 519 31.38 -0.16 -1.92
CA LEU A 519 32.15 -1.31 -2.42
C LEU A 519 32.76 -1.05 -3.80
N THR A 520 32.02 -0.38 -4.68
CA THR A 520 32.45 -0.03 -6.03
C THR A 520 33.63 0.92 -5.99
N LEU A 521 33.61 1.94 -5.13
CA LEU A 521 34.74 2.84 -4.95
C LEU A 521 35.97 2.13 -4.39
N LEU A 522 35.80 1.23 -3.42
CA LEU A 522 36.91 0.45 -2.89
C LEU A 522 37.56 -0.41 -3.98
N VAL A 523 36.76 -1.07 -4.82
CA VAL A 523 37.24 -1.86 -5.96
C VAL A 523 37.90 -0.96 -7.00
N TYR A 524 37.31 0.19 -7.30
CA TYR A 524 37.83 1.14 -8.27
C TYR A 524 39.23 1.62 -7.88
N PHE A 525 39.38 2.17 -6.67
CA PHE A 525 40.66 2.66 -6.20
C PHE A 525 41.68 1.53 -5.98
N ALA A 526 41.25 0.33 -5.57
CA ALA A 526 42.14 -0.83 -5.44
C ALA A 526 42.67 -1.35 -6.79
N ILE A 527 41.88 -1.27 -7.87
CA ILE A 527 42.34 -1.60 -9.23
C ILE A 527 43.22 -0.48 -9.77
N ALA A 528 42.77 0.78 -9.64
CA ALA A 528 43.50 1.94 -10.12
C ALA A 528 44.90 2.06 -9.51
N SER A 529 45.03 1.95 -8.18
CA SER A 529 46.32 1.97 -7.47
C SER A 529 47.28 0.87 -7.94
N ARG A 530 46.80 -0.37 -8.10
CA ARG A 530 47.63 -1.49 -8.57
C ARG A 530 48.06 -1.35 -10.03
N VAL A 531 47.19 -0.86 -10.90
CA VAL A 531 47.47 -0.76 -12.35
C VAL A 531 48.31 0.48 -12.66
N LEU A 532 48.05 1.59 -11.98
CA LEU A 532 48.73 2.87 -12.21
C LEU A 532 49.92 3.11 -11.26
N ASN A 533 50.21 2.18 -10.34
CA ASN A 533 51.33 2.17 -9.40
C ASN A 533 51.48 3.48 -8.61
N PHE A 534 50.46 3.82 -7.82
CA PHE A 534 50.52 4.90 -6.84
C PHE A 534 50.09 4.43 -5.44
#